data_AF-A0A849TWC4-F1
#
_entry.id   AF-A0A849TWC4-F1
#
_cell.length_a   1.000
_cell.length_b   1.000
_cell.length_c   1.000
_cell.angle_alpha   90.00
_cell.angle_beta   90.00
_cell.angle_gamma   90.00
#
_symmetry.space_group_name_H-M   'P 1'
#
loop_
_entity.id
_entity.type
_entity.pdbx_description
1 polymer ?
#
loop_
_entity_poly.entity_id
_entity_poly.type
_entity_poly.pdbx_seq_one_letter_code
_entity_poly.pdbx_strand_id
1 'polypeptide(L)'
;MYTARIIVIAALATAFTTVNQTVRAEESLIPRDMVYIGQGPSIMGFDKEEPTELAHAPATYHKRNRTPAATLNDESPSHTVFLDSYLIDTYEVSNKDYKEFMRTTKHGAPAYWDDPRLNSPTQPVVGVSWFDARAYCESRSKRLPTEAEWEKAARGPDGNLYPWGDAFDPAKANYGKTHDATRPVDSYPDGVSYYGLYNMAGNAFEWVLDWYDPRYYSQLEPMVNPTGPAKPVWIGGTGTYVDLLTVGEKRVIRGGSWIAPEGTARATHRFWNHPLNNSYGVGLGFRCAKTAPPEIDQRIKDAAILTYVEMGRELFAEAQQTLALALALDPKNRELLDLRQLIEQSMKRP
;
A
#
# COMPACT_ATOMS: atom_id res chain seq x y z
N MET A 1 -83.88 -30.94 -11.58
CA MET A 1 -84.36 -31.12 -12.97
C MET A 1 -83.85 -29.92 -13.76
N TYR A 2 -82.90 -29.95 -14.69
CA TYR A 2 -82.40 -30.91 -15.68
C TYR A 2 -80.87 -30.71 -15.81
N THR A 3 -80.04 -31.70 -15.48
CA THR A 3 -79.27 -32.61 -16.37
C THR A 3 -78.26 -31.97 -17.35
N ALA A 4 -77.01 -32.32 -17.06
CA ALA A 4 -75.75 -32.19 -17.78
C ALA A 4 -75.74 -32.41 -19.31
N ARG A 5 -74.77 -31.76 -19.97
CA ARG A 5 -73.99 -32.34 -21.07
C ARG A 5 -72.49 -32.11 -20.81
N ILE A 6 -71.74 -33.21 -20.83
CA ILE A 6 -70.27 -33.27 -20.77
C ILE A 6 -69.74 -33.11 -22.20
N ILE A 7 -68.78 -32.20 -22.41
CA ILE A 7 -67.85 -32.25 -23.55
C ILE A 7 -66.44 -32.03 -23.00
N VAL A 8 -65.57 -32.99 -23.29
CA VAL A 8 -64.15 -33.05 -22.94
C VAL A 8 -63.36 -32.13 -23.87
N ILE A 9 -62.54 -31.22 -23.33
CA ILE A 9 -61.51 -30.51 -24.07
C ILE A 9 -60.19 -30.64 -23.28
N ALA A 10 -59.20 -31.26 -23.92
CA ALA A 10 -57.84 -31.43 -23.42
C ALA A 10 -57.12 -30.07 -23.37
N ALA A 11 -56.59 -29.71 -22.20
CA ALA A 11 -55.75 -28.53 -22.03
C ALA A 11 -54.26 -28.91 -22.19
N LEU A 12 -53.63 -28.38 -23.24
CA LEU A 12 -52.18 -28.36 -23.42
C LEU A 12 -51.56 -27.44 -22.38
N ALA A 13 -50.68 -27.99 -21.55
CA ALA A 13 -49.83 -27.24 -20.65
C ALA A 13 -48.65 -26.60 -21.42
N THR A 14 -48.64 -25.28 -21.51
CA THR A 14 -47.43 -24.52 -21.88
C THR A 14 -46.78 -24.01 -20.61
N ALA A 15 -45.64 -24.63 -20.27
CA ALA A 15 -44.76 -24.17 -19.21
C ALA A 15 -44.07 -22.86 -19.63
N PHE A 16 -44.42 -21.76 -18.98
CA PHE A 16 -43.60 -20.54 -18.99
C PHE A 16 -42.63 -20.63 -17.81
N THR A 17 -41.38 -21.01 -18.08
CA THR A 17 -40.28 -20.86 -17.12
C THR A 17 -39.82 -19.41 -17.14
N THR A 18 -40.27 -18.61 -16.19
CA THR A 18 -39.72 -17.27 -15.95
C THR A 18 -38.32 -17.41 -15.38
N VAL A 19 -37.30 -17.13 -16.20
CA VAL A 19 -35.93 -16.96 -15.77
C VAL A 19 -35.87 -15.71 -14.89
N ASN A 20 -35.73 -15.90 -13.58
CA ASN A 20 -35.40 -14.83 -12.64
C ASN A 20 -33.96 -14.36 -12.92
N GLN A 21 -33.81 -13.34 -13.77
CA GLN A 21 -32.61 -12.52 -13.80
C GLN A 21 -32.63 -11.61 -12.57
N THR A 22 -32.20 -12.13 -11.43
CA THR A 22 -31.65 -11.28 -10.38
C THR A 22 -30.32 -10.75 -10.90
N VAL A 23 -30.30 -9.51 -11.40
CA VAL A 23 -29.08 -8.73 -11.57
C VAL A 23 -28.46 -8.61 -10.18
N ARG A 24 -27.55 -9.52 -9.83
CA ARG A 24 -26.61 -9.31 -8.74
C ARG A 24 -25.82 -8.07 -9.16
N ALA A 25 -25.93 -6.98 -8.40
CA ALA A 25 -24.97 -5.89 -8.51
C ALA A 25 -23.59 -6.54 -8.42
N GLU A 26 -22.82 -6.46 -9.50
CA GLU A 26 -21.49 -7.06 -9.56
C GLU A 26 -20.66 -6.37 -8.47
N GLU A 27 -20.31 -7.13 -7.42
CA GLU A 27 -19.50 -6.60 -6.33
C GLU A 27 -18.18 -6.14 -6.95
N SER A 28 -17.82 -4.86 -6.73
CA SER A 28 -16.61 -4.30 -7.31
C SER A 28 -15.40 -5.13 -6.85
N LEU A 29 -14.58 -5.58 -7.80
CA LEU A 29 -13.38 -6.39 -7.52
C LEU A 29 -12.37 -5.66 -6.63
N ILE A 30 -12.41 -4.32 -6.65
CA ILE A 30 -11.57 -3.45 -5.83
C ILE A 30 -12.47 -2.83 -4.74
N PRO A 31 -12.28 -3.18 -3.46
CA PRO A 31 -12.97 -2.53 -2.36
C PRO A 31 -12.75 -1.02 -2.36
N ARG A 32 -13.78 -0.25 -1.97
CA ARG A 32 -13.73 1.23 -2.00
C ARG A 32 -12.64 1.85 -1.11
N ASP A 33 -12.21 1.12 -0.08
CA ASP A 33 -11.18 1.51 0.89
C ASP A 33 -9.78 1.08 0.48
N MET A 34 -9.61 0.46 -0.69
CA MET A 34 -8.33 -0.04 -1.19
C MET A 34 -8.03 0.50 -2.59
N VAL A 35 -6.75 0.55 -2.91
CA VAL A 35 -6.22 0.93 -4.21
C VAL A 35 -5.57 -0.28 -4.85
N TYR A 36 -5.83 -0.50 -6.14
CA TYR A 36 -5.13 -1.49 -6.94
C TYR A 36 -3.78 -0.97 -7.40
N ILE A 37 -2.73 -1.77 -7.19
CA ILE A 37 -1.38 -1.52 -7.69
C ILE A 37 -1.03 -2.64 -8.64
N GLY A 38 -0.84 -2.27 -9.91
CA GLY A 38 -0.53 -3.21 -10.97
C GLY A 38 0.81 -3.92 -10.78
N GLN A 39 0.86 -5.16 -11.28
CA GLN A 39 2.09 -5.94 -11.34
C GLN A 39 3.18 -5.20 -12.15
N GLY A 40 4.45 -5.45 -11.83
CA GLY A 40 5.57 -4.94 -12.61
C GLY A 40 6.75 -4.48 -11.76
N PRO A 41 7.81 -4.02 -12.43
CA PRO A 41 9.03 -3.58 -11.77
C PRO A 41 8.78 -2.33 -10.91
N SER A 42 9.60 -2.18 -9.87
CA SER A 42 9.69 -0.98 -9.04
C SER A 42 11.15 -0.78 -8.64
N ILE A 43 11.58 0.48 -8.56
CA ILE A 43 12.89 0.85 -8.04
C ILE A 43 12.77 0.98 -6.52
N MET A 44 13.39 0.04 -5.80
CA MET A 44 13.40 -0.01 -4.34
C MET A 44 14.76 0.45 -3.79
N GLY A 45 14.72 1.27 -2.75
CA GLY A 45 15.90 1.90 -2.18
C GLY A 45 16.31 3.18 -2.89
N PHE A 46 17.46 3.70 -2.45
CA PHE A 46 18.01 4.98 -2.88
C PHE A 46 19.53 4.91 -2.90
N ASP A 47 20.13 5.33 -4.01
CA ASP A 47 21.56 5.58 -4.08
C ASP A 47 21.80 7.05 -3.78
N LYS A 48 22.54 7.36 -2.71
CA LYS A 48 23.01 8.72 -2.46
C LYS A 48 24.03 9.06 -3.54
N GLU A 49 23.89 10.21 -4.20
CA GLU A 49 25.03 10.80 -4.90
C GLU A 49 26.16 10.98 -3.88
N GLU A 50 27.35 10.41 -4.15
CA GLU A 50 28.48 10.60 -3.25
C GLU A 50 28.82 12.09 -3.16
N PRO A 51 28.84 12.70 -1.96
CA PRO A 51 29.32 14.06 -1.83
C PRO A 51 30.80 14.08 -2.21
N THR A 52 31.13 14.78 -3.29
CA THR A 52 32.49 14.94 -3.83
C THR A 52 33.51 15.49 -2.83
N GLU A 53 33.08 15.99 -1.67
CA GLU A 53 33.93 16.58 -0.63
C GLU A 53 34.31 15.66 0.55
N LEU A 54 33.63 14.51 0.74
CA LEU A 54 33.93 13.62 1.88
C LEU A 54 35.18 12.74 1.68
N ALA A 55 35.78 12.74 0.50
CA ALA A 55 37.03 12.05 0.20
C ALA A 55 38.25 12.62 0.96
N HIS A 56 38.12 13.75 1.66
CA HIS A 56 39.24 14.44 2.33
C HIS A 56 39.07 14.64 3.84
N ALA A 57 38.11 13.97 4.50
CA ALA A 57 38.00 14.06 5.96
C ALA A 57 39.17 13.34 6.65
N PRO A 58 39.88 13.98 7.61
CA PRO A 58 41.03 13.37 8.28
C PRO A 58 40.62 12.13 9.09
N ALA A 59 41.43 11.07 8.97
CA ALA A 59 41.21 9.73 9.51
C ALA A 59 40.93 9.65 11.04
N THR A 60 41.10 10.75 11.78
CA THR A 60 40.87 10.84 13.22
C THR A 60 39.40 11.03 13.60
N TYR A 61 38.52 11.44 12.68
CA TYR A 61 37.07 11.55 12.97
C TYR A 61 36.37 10.18 13.05
N HIS A 62 36.98 9.12 12.48
CA HIS A 62 36.44 7.76 12.46
C HIS A 62 36.59 6.98 13.78
N LYS A 63 37.24 7.54 14.82
CA LYS A 63 37.60 6.79 16.04
C LYS A 63 36.78 7.10 17.31
N ARG A 64 35.70 7.88 17.25
CA ARG A 64 34.85 8.16 18.44
C ARG A 64 33.39 7.70 18.38
N ASN A 65 32.89 7.23 17.25
CA ASN A 65 31.59 6.56 17.17
C ASN A 65 31.80 5.12 16.70
N ARG A 66 31.59 4.14 17.58
CA ARG A 66 31.65 2.69 17.27
C ARG A 66 30.41 2.17 16.53
N THR A 67 29.82 3.03 15.71
CA THR A 67 28.84 2.70 14.68
C THR A 67 29.06 3.77 13.61
N PRO A 68 29.75 3.46 12.49
CA PRO A 68 29.99 4.43 11.44
C PRO A 68 28.64 4.97 10.95
N ALA A 69 28.51 6.26 10.62
CA ALA A 69 27.31 6.77 9.93
C ALA A 69 26.96 5.98 8.65
N ALA A 70 27.95 5.27 8.08
CA ALA A 70 27.79 4.28 7.01
C ALA A 70 26.97 3.01 7.37
N THR A 71 26.69 2.74 8.65
CA THR A 71 25.82 1.63 9.10
C THR A 71 24.33 1.97 9.10
N LEU A 72 23.98 3.24 8.88
CA LEU A 72 22.61 3.73 8.61
C LEU A 72 22.45 4.04 7.11
N ASN A 73 23.06 3.21 6.26
CA ASN A 73 22.89 3.23 4.82
C ASN A 73 22.18 1.96 4.33
N ASP A 74 21.13 1.59 5.06
CA ASP A 74 20.26 0.44 4.82
C ASP A 74 19.17 0.72 3.76
N GLU A 75 19.06 1.96 3.31
CA GLU A 75 18.26 2.39 2.15
C GLU A 75 18.95 2.08 0.80
N SER A 76 20.25 1.77 0.81
CA SER A 76 21.06 1.50 -0.39
C SER A 76 21.48 0.03 -0.51
N PRO A 77 21.83 -0.46 -1.71
CA PRO A 77 21.71 0.22 -3.01
C PRO A 77 20.26 0.29 -3.50
N SER A 78 20.02 1.22 -4.42
CA SER A 78 18.85 1.18 -5.29
C SER A 78 18.89 -0.08 -6.14
N HIS A 79 17.78 -0.82 -6.19
CA HIS A 79 17.69 -2.08 -6.93
C HIS A 79 16.28 -2.29 -7.47
N THR A 80 16.16 -3.08 -8.54
CA THR A 80 14.86 -3.39 -9.13
C THR A 80 14.23 -4.59 -8.43
N VAL A 81 12.97 -4.42 -8.02
CA VAL A 81 12.11 -5.51 -7.53
C VAL A 81 10.93 -5.69 -8.45
N PHE A 82 10.47 -6.93 -8.62
CA PHE A 82 9.26 -7.24 -9.38
C PHE A 82 8.17 -7.64 -8.40
N LEU A 83 7.04 -6.94 -8.44
CA LEU A 83 5.89 -7.23 -7.60
C LEU A 83 4.72 -7.69 -8.44
N ASP A 84 4.02 -8.71 -7.96
CA ASP A 84 2.69 -9.07 -8.45
C ASP A 84 1.69 -7.96 -8.13
N SER A 85 0.49 -8.04 -8.72
CA SER A 85 -0.58 -7.10 -8.43
C SER A 85 -1.13 -7.31 -7.03
N TYR A 86 -1.43 -6.21 -6.34
CA TYR A 86 -2.00 -6.24 -5.00
C TYR A 86 -2.93 -5.05 -4.78
N LEU A 87 -3.75 -5.17 -3.74
CA LEU A 87 -4.58 -4.11 -3.20
C LEU A 87 -3.94 -3.63 -1.91
N ILE A 88 -3.96 -2.33 -1.66
CA ILE A 88 -3.48 -1.74 -0.40
C ILE A 88 -4.46 -0.67 0.08
N ASP A 89 -4.66 -0.58 1.39
CA ASP A 89 -5.59 0.37 1.98
C ASP A 89 -5.22 1.80 1.61
N THR A 90 -6.21 2.59 1.18
CA THR A 90 -6.05 4.01 0.82
C THR A 90 -5.53 4.83 1.99
N TYR A 91 -5.94 4.46 3.20
CA TYR A 91 -5.68 5.17 4.45
C TYR A 91 -5.00 4.25 5.47
N GLU A 92 -4.34 4.85 6.46
CA GLU A 92 -4.00 4.16 7.71
C GLU A 92 -5.28 3.63 8.39
N VAL A 93 -5.17 2.54 9.15
CA VAL A 93 -6.33 2.01 9.89
C VAL A 93 -6.80 3.05 10.91
N SER A 94 -8.08 3.45 10.84
CA SER A 94 -8.63 4.45 11.75
C SER A 94 -8.96 3.88 13.13
N ASN A 95 -8.98 4.73 14.15
CA ASN A 95 -9.49 4.38 15.48
C ASN A 95 -10.93 3.85 15.41
N LYS A 96 -11.77 4.39 14.52
CA LYS A 96 -13.14 3.89 14.31
C LYS A 96 -13.15 2.42 13.92
N ASP A 97 -12.33 2.04 12.93
CA ASP A 97 -12.33 0.67 12.42
C ASP A 97 -11.64 -0.29 13.40
N TYR A 98 -10.61 0.19 14.11
CA TYR A 98 -9.96 -0.56 15.17
C TYR A 98 -10.89 -0.79 16.38
N LYS A 99 -11.74 0.19 16.72
CA LYS A 99 -12.78 0.02 17.76
C LYS A 99 -13.75 -1.10 17.41
N GLU A 100 -14.15 -1.19 16.15
CA GLU A 100 -15.02 -2.26 15.67
C GLU A 100 -14.32 -3.64 15.72
N PHE A 101 -13.03 -3.68 15.41
CA PHE A 101 -12.22 -4.88 15.60
C PHE A 101 -12.19 -5.33 17.06
N MET A 102 -11.83 -4.45 17.99
CA MET A 102 -11.83 -4.78 19.43
C MET A 102 -13.21 -5.28 19.90
N ARG A 103 -14.29 -4.67 19.43
CA ARG A 103 -15.66 -5.06 19.80
C ARG A 103 -16.00 -6.48 19.36
N THR A 104 -15.64 -6.83 18.13
CA THR A 104 -15.99 -8.09 17.46
C THR A 104 -15.10 -9.25 17.88
N THR A 105 -13.79 -9.03 18.04
CA THR A 105 -12.82 -10.08 18.36
C THR A 105 -12.45 -10.15 19.84
N LYS A 106 -12.90 -9.18 20.65
CA LYS A 106 -12.49 -8.99 22.06
C LYS A 106 -10.99 -8.69 22.22
N HIS A 107 -10.37 -8.13 21.17
CA HIS A 107 -8.98 -7.69 21.21
C HIS A 107 -8.77 -6.56 22.23
N GLY A 108 -7.59 -6.54 22.85
CA GLY A 108 -7.22 -5.53 23.84
C GLY A 108 -7.05 -4.13 23.24
N ALA A 109 -7.21 -3.11 24.09
CA ALA A 109 -6.97 -1.73 23.70
C ALA A 109 -5.47 -1.46 23.48
N PRO A 110 -5.10 -0.63 22.48
CA PRO A 110 -3.71 -0.22 22.26
C PRO A 110 -3.20 0.72 23.36
N ALA A 111 -1.88 0.90 23.44
CA ALA A 111 -1.20 1.58 24.55
C ALA A 111 -1.63 3.04 24.79
N TYR A 112 -2.16 3.72 23.76
CA TYR A 112 -2.55 5.14 23.82
C TYR A 112 -4.06 5.37 23.61
N TRP A 113 -4.88 4.33 23.78
CA TRP A 113 -6.31 4.41 23.50
C TRP A 113 -7.06 5.45 24.33
N ASP A 114 -6.60 5.69 25.55
CA ASP A 114 -7.21 6.66 26.48
C ASP A 114 -6.62 8.08 26.34
N ASP A 115 -5.64 8.31 25.45
CA ASP A 115 -5.12 9.66 25.19
C ASP A 115 -6.10 10.42 24.27
N PRO A 116 -6.76 11.50 24.75
CA PRO A 116 -7.75 12.24 23.98
C PRO A 116 -7.17 12.92 22.73
N ARG A 117 -5.85 13.03 22.61
CA ARG A 117 -5.19 13.61 21.43
C ARG A 117 -5.02 12.60 20.29
N LEU A 118 -5.08 11.31 20.58
CA LEU A 118 -4.74 10.22 19.65
C LEU A 118 -5.89 9.25 19.40
N ASN A 119 -7.04 9.42 20.05
CA ASN A 119 -8.16 8.48 20.03
C ASN A 119 -9.40 8.96 19.26
N SER A 120 -9.29 10.04 18.50
CA SER A 120 -10.40 10.50 17.66
C SER A 120 -10.74 9.43 16.61
N PRO A 121 -12.03 9.16 16.32
CA PRO A 121 -12.44 8.11 15.38
C PRO A 121 -11.83 8.22 13.98
N THR A 122 -11.50 9.43 13.52
CA THR A 122 -10.94 9.68 12.20
C THR A 122 -9.42 9.67 12.16
N GLN A 123 -8.74 9.65 13.31
CA GLN A 123 -7.28 9.53 13.38
C GLN A 123 -6.83 8.08 13.15
N PRO A 124 -5.58 7.86 12.71
CA PRO A 124 -5.02 6.52 12.67
C PRO A 124 -4.94 5.95 14.08
N VAL A 125 -5.22 4.65 14.20
CA VAL A 125 -4.91 3.92 15.42
C VAL A 125 -3.41 3.86 15.61
N VAL A 126 -2.95 4.19 16.80
CA VAL A 126 -1.54 4.14 17.18
C VAL A 126 -1.35 3.41 18.49
N GLY A 127 -0.11 2.98 18.73
CA GLY A 127 0.24 2.25 19.95
C GLY A 127 -0.14 0.77 19.87
N VAL A 128 -0.05 0.21 18.67
CA VAL A 128 -0.30 -1.20 18.38
C VAL A 128 1.02 -1.95 18.15
N SER A 129 1.09 -3.19 18.60
CA SER A 129 2.21 -4.08 18.28
C SER A 129 2.09 -4.59 16.84
N TRP A 130 3.16 -5.18 16.31
CA TRP A 130 3.12 -5.83 15.00
C TRP A 130 2.08 -6.98 14.97
N PHE A 131 1.93 -7.69 16.09
CA PHE A 131 0.95 -8.77 16.21
C PHE A 131 -0.49 -8.26 16.23
N ASP A 132 -0.74 -7.12 16.87
CA ASP A 132 -2.06 -6.47 16.86
C ASP A 132 -2.45 -6.01 15.45
N ALA A 133 -1.49 -5.38 14.75
CA ALA A 133 -1.67 -4.93 13.37
C ALA A 133 -1.95 -6.11 12.43
N ARG A 134 -1.17 -7.20 12.55
CA ARG A 134 -1.39 -8.43 11.79
C ARG A 134 -2.75 -9.06 12.09
N ALA A 135 -3.12 -9.22 13.36
CA ALA A 135 -4.39 -9.81 13.76
C ALA A 135 -5.59 -9.00 13.23
N TYR A 136 -5.49 -7.66 13.23
CA TYR A 136 -6.49 -6.81 12.62
C TYR A 136 -6.64 -7.09 11.12
N CYS A 137 -5.53 -7.12 10.37
CA CYS A 137 -5.59 -7.35 8.92
C CYS A 137 -6.15 -8.74 8.60
N GLU A 138 -5.69 -9.78 9.31
CA GLU A 138 -6.17 -11.16 9.14
C GLU A 138 -7.67 -11.29 9.43
N SER A 139 -8.20 -10.58 10.45
CA SER A 139 -9.64 -10.58 10.76
C SER A 139 -10.53 -10.05 9.62
N ARG A 140 -9.94 -9.33 8.66
CA ARG A 140 -10.62 -8.77 7.48
C ARG A 140 -10.23 -9.46 6.18
N SER A 141 -9.61 -10.64 6.27
CA SER A 141 -9.06 -11.36 5.11
C SER A 141 -8.08 -10.52 4.28
N LYS A 142 -7.34 -9.65 4.98
CA LYS A 142 -6.20 -8.87 4.49
C LYS A 142 -4.91 -9.38 5.17
N ARG A 143 -3.79 -8.73 4.90
CA ARG A 143 -2.47 -8.95 5.54
C ARG A 143 -1.76 -7.61 5.72
N LEU A 144 -0.61 -7.60 6.40
CA LEU A 144 0.29 -6.45 6.31
C LEU A 144 0.92 -6.41 4.90
N PRO A 145 1.20 -5.21 4.34
CA PRO A 145 1.99 -5.09 3.12
C PRO A 145 3.42 -5.57 3.38
N THR A 146 4.11 -6.04 2.34
CA THR A 146 5.57 -6.16 2.43
C THR A 146 6.22 -4.78 2.40
N GLU A 147 7.48 -4.69 2.82
CA GLU A 147 8.26 -3.45 2.73
C GLU A 147 8.33 -2.95 1.27
N ALA A 148 8.52 -3.87 0.32
CA ALA A 148 8.58 -3.55 -1.11
C ALA A 148 7.23 -3.08 -1.67
N GLU A 149 6.13 -3.72 -1.28
CA GLU A 149 4.79 -3.27 -1.64
C GLU A 149 4.52 -1.87 -1.11
N TRP A 150 4.79 -1.64 0.18
CA TRP A 150 4.60 -0.33 0.79
C TRP A 150 5.41 0.75 0.07
N GLU A 151 6.67 0.47 -0.25
CA GLU A 151 7.56 1.42 -0.92
C GLU A 151 7.11 1.72 -2.37
N LYS A 152 6.72 0.70 -3.15
CA LYS A 152 6.13 0.90 -4.48
C LYS A 152 4.86 1.77 -4.40
N ALA A 153 3.98 1.49 -3.44
CA ALA A 153 2.73 2.22 -3.24
C ALA A 153 2.96 3.70 -2.87
N ALA A 154 4.03 3.99 -2.12
CA ALA A 154 4.42 5.35 -1.78
C ALA A 154 5.06 6.08 -2.97
N ARG A 155 6.05 5.48 -3.63
CA ARG A 155 6.92 6.15 -4.62
C ARG A 155 6.29 6.31 -6.00
N GLY A 156 5.39 5.41 -6.37
CA GLY A 156 4.91 5.35 -7.75
C GLY A 156 5.93 4.78 -8.74
N PRO A 157 5.57 4.71 -10.03
CA PRO A 157 6.40 4.07 -11.06
C PRO A 157 7.73 4.78 -11.34
N ASP A 158 7.85 6.07 -11.02
CA ASP A 158 9.08 6.85 -11.26
C ASP A 158 10.08 6.80 -10.11
N GLY A 159 9.73 6.15 -8.98
CA GLY A 159 10.65 6.05 -7.84
C GLY A 159 10.83 7.37 -7.08
N ASN A 160 9.78 8.16 -6.91
CA ASN A 160 9.82 9.46 -6.24
C ASN A 160 10.34 9.37 -4.79
N LEU A 161 11.13 10.34 -4.33
CA LEU A 161 11.64 10.36 -2.95
C LEU A 161 10.53 10.52 -1.89
N TYR A 162 9.50 11.30 -2.19
CA TYR A 162 8.28 11.47 -1.41
C TYR A 162 7.07 11.06 -2.25
N PRO A 163 5.89 10.81 -1.63
CA PRO A 163 4.73 10.32 -2.37
C PRO A 163 4.29 11.21 -3.54
N TRP A 164 4.55 12.52 -3.44
CA TRP A 164 4.18 13.54 -4.40
C TRP A 164 5.33 14.00 -5.32
N GLY A 165 6.53 13.43 -5.21
CA GLY A 165 7.70 13.82 -6.01
C GLY A 165 9.01 13.87 -5.20
N ASP A 166 10.07 14.41 -5.80
CA ASP A 166 11.41 14.41 -5.17
C ASP A 166 11.65 15.59 -4.23
N ALA A 167 10.97 16.71 -4.45
CA ALA A 167 11.08 17.88 -3.59
C ALA A 167 10.18 17.72 -2.36
N PHE A 168 10.76 17.90 -1.19
CA PHE A 168 10.00 17.93 0.05
C PHE A 168 9.06 19.14 0.06
N ASP A 169 7.81 18.92 0.48
CA ASP A 169 6.81 19.97 0.66
C ASP A 169 6.21 19.86 2.07
N PRO A 170 6.47 20.83 2.97
CA PRO A 170 5.99 20.79 4.35
C PRO A 170 4.47 20.89 4.47
N ALA A 171 3.77 21.36 3.43
CA ALA A 171 2.31 21.48 3.44
C ALA A 171 1.60 20.16 3.14
N LYS A 172 2.33 19.10 2.78
CA LYS A 172 1.78 17.82 2.29
C LYS A 172 1.89 16.65 3.27
N ALA A 173 2.42 16.88 4.47
CA ALA A 173 2.55 15.85 5.50
C ALA A 173 2.44 16.40 6.92
N ASN A 174 2.10 15.53 7.86
CA ASN A 174 2.23 15.79 9.30
C ASN A 174 3.53 15.17 9.82
N TYR A 175 4.51 16.00 10.17
CA TYR A 175 5.84 15.56 10.58
C TYR A 175 6.45 16.55 11.58
N GLY A 176 7.56 16.19 12.22
CA GLY A 176 8.43 17.12 12.96
C GLY A 176 7.76 17.93 14.07
N LYS A 177 6.65 17.44 14.65
CA LYS A 177 5.78 18.15 15.60
C LYS A 177 5.19 19.45 15.05
N THR A 178 4.90 19.50 13.76
CA THR A 178 4.08 20.58 13.15
C THR A 178 2.68 20.65 13.77
N HIS A 179 2.19 19.52 14.28
CA HIS A 179 0.99 19.40 15.11
C HIS A 179 1.29 18.62 16.40
N ASP A 180 0.42 18.75 17.40
CA ASP A 180 0.56 18.10 18.71
C ASP A 180 0.21 16.61 18.73
N ALA A 181 -0.31 16.07 17.62
CA ALA A 181 -0.75 14.68 17.48
C ALA A 181 -0.90 14.27 16.01
N THR A 182 -1.35 13.04 15.78
CA THR A 182 -1.79 12.56 14.46
C THR A 182 -2.96 13.39 13.93
N ARG A 183 -3.11 13.42 12.62
CA ARG A 183 -4.20 14.07 11.88
C ARG A 183 -5.19 13.01 11.39
N PRO A 184 -6.42 13.39 11.00
CA PRO A 184 -7.35 12.48 10.35
C PRO A 184 -6.68 11.71 9.20
N VAL A 185 -7.05 10.45 8.99
CA VAL A 185 -6.40 9.59 8.00
C VAL A 185 -6.53 10.10 6.56
N ASP A 186 -7.50 10.97 6.29
CA ASP A 186 -7.76 11.64 5.00
C ASP A 186 -7.17 13.06 4.91
N SER A 187 -6.31 13.46 5.85
CA SER A 187 -5.59 14.73 5.79
C SER A 187 -4.57 14.77 4.65
N TYR A 188 -4.24 15.97 4.17
CA TYR A 188 -3.25 16.22 3.11
C TYR A 188 -3.62 15.60 1.74
N PRO A 189 -4.77 15.99 1.14
CA PRO A 189 -5.17 15.48 -0.18
C PRO A 189 -4.17 15.81 -1.30
N ASP A 190 -3.37 16.88 -1.16
CA ASP A 190 -2.31 17.23 -2.11
C ASP A 190 -1.00 16.43 -1.89
N GLY A 191 -0.93 15.67 -0.79
CA GLY A 191 0.19 14.79 -0.40
C GLY A 191 -0.03 13.32 -0.72
N VAL A 192 -1.07 12.98 -1.49
CA VAL A 192 -1.34 11.60 -1.89
C VAL A 192 -0.25 11.04 -2.81
N SER A 193 -0.02 9.73 -2.72
CA SER A 193 0.92 9.05 -3.62
C SER A 193 0.43 9.05 -5.06
N TYR A 194 1.31 8.64 -5.99
CA TYR A 194 0.91 8.39 -7.39
C TYR A 194 -0.33 7.51 -7.50
N TYR A 195 -0.51 6.51 -6.64
CA TYR A 195 -1.67 5.62 -6.66
C TYR A 195 -2.89 6.18 -5.89
N GLY A 196 -2.75 7.30 -5.17
CA GLY A 196 -3.83 7.93 -4.41
C GLY A 196 -3.88 7.52 -2.93
N LEU A 197 -2.80 6.96 -2.39
CA LEU A 197 -2.72 6.63 -0.97
C LEU A 197 -2.39 7.88 -0.14
N TYR A 198 -3.09 8.05 0.97
CA TYR A 198 -2.91 9.17 1.90
C TYR A 198 -1.84 8.86 2.95
N ASN A 199 -1.20 9.91 3.45
CA ASN A 199 -0.27 9.87 4.58
C ASN A 199 0.83 8.77 4.47
N MET A 200 1.28 8.45 3.25
CA MET A 200 2.45 7.58 3.06
C MET A 200 3.75 8.25 3.55
N ALA A 201 3.70 9.55 3.87
CA ALA A 201 4.78 10.31 4.47
C ALA A 201 4.25 11.06 5.71
N GLY A 202 4.79 10.75 6.89
CA GLY A 202 4.38 11.33 8.16
C GLY A 202 3.13 10.68 8.77
N ASN A 203 2.41 11.45 9.57
CA ASN A 203 1.27 11.04 10.39
C ASN A 203 1.57 9.92 11.39
N ALA A 204 1.57 8.65 11.00
CA ALA A 204 2.02 7.54 11.84
C ALA A 204 3.02 6.65 11.09
N PHE A 205 3.99 6.11 11.83
CA PHE A 205 4.81 5.03 11.29
C PHE A 205 3.91 3.82 11.04
N GLU A 206 4.20 3.06 9.99
CA GLU A 206 3.39 1.92 9.61
C GLU A 206 4.17 0.62 9.71
N TRP A 207 3.63 -0.35 10.46
CA TRP A 207 4.12 -1.72 10.43
C TRP A 207 3.96 -2.34 9.04
N VAL A 208 5.01 -3.01 8.57
CA VAL A 208 4.99 -3.89 7.40
C VAL A 208 5.30 -5.33 7.80
N LEU A 209 5.14 -6.27 6.87
CA LEU A 209 5.31 -7.70 7.11
C LEU A 209 6.76 -8.06 7.52
N ASP A 210 7.74 -7.40 6.91
CA ASP A 210 9.12 -7.86 6.81
C ASP A 210 9.88 -7.84 8.14
N TRP A 211 10.75 -8.84 8.31
CA TRP A 211 11.83 -8.75 9.29
C TRP A 211 12.86 -7.74 8.79
N TYR A 212 13.48 -7.00 9.69
CA TYR A 212 14.49 -6.01 9.35
C TYR A 212 15.88 -6.66 9.31
N ASP A 213 16.59 -6.45 8.20
CA ASP A 213 18.03 -6.67 8.08
C ASP A 213 18.64 -5.47 7.32
N PRO A 214 19.60 -4.74 7.93
CA PRO A 214 20.23 -3.58 7.30
C PRO A 214 21.01 -3.95 6.02
N ARG A 215 21.34 -5.23 5.81
CA ARG A 215 22.09 -5.72 4.65
C ARG A 215 21.19 -6.36 3.58
N TYR A 216 19.87 -6.35 3.78
CA TYR A 216 18.94 -7.04 2.88
C TYR A 216 19.03 -6.52 1.44
N TYR A 217 19.11 -5.20 1.25
CA TYR A 217 19.15 -4.56 -0.08
C TYR A 217 20.46 -4.85 -0.83
N SER A 218 21.55 -5.15 -0.11
CA SER A 218 22.86 -5.42 -0.73
C SER A 218 22.98 -6.83 -1.34
N GLN A 219 21.90 -7.63 -1.32
CA GLN A 219 21.86 -8.94 -1.95
C GLN A 219 21.53 -8.75 -3.44
N LEU A 220 22.54 -8.93 -4.31
CA LEU A 220 22.57 -8.45 -5.70
C LEU A 220 21.75 -9.28 -6.71
N GLU A 221 20.56 -9.76 -6.36
CA GLU A 221 19.66 -10.43 -7.31
C GLU A 221 18.34 -9.67 -7.43
N PRO A 222 17.79 -9.48 -8.65
CA PRO A 222 16.44 -8.93 -8.81
C PRO A 222 15.45 -9.76 -7.99
N MET A 223 14.80 -9.12 -7.02
CA MET A 223 13.90 -9.82 -6.11
C MET A 223 12.49 -9.84 -6.68
N VAL A 224 11.89 -11.02 -6.77
CA VAL A 224 10.48 -11.20 -7.12
C VAL A 224 9.69 -11.37 -5.83
N ASN A 225 8.74 -10.48 -5.57
CA ASN A 225 7.92 -10.44 -4.36
C ASN A 225 8.75 -10.60 -3.06
N PRO A 226 9.76 -9.75 -2.80
CA PRO A 226 10.54 -9.85 -1.56
C PRO A 226 9.63 -9.70 -0.32
N THR A 227 9.94 -10.51 0.69
CA THR A 227 9.22 -10.56 1.98
C THR A 227 10.18 -10.37 3.16
N GLY A 228 11.37 -9.82 2.88
CA GLY A 228 12.44 -9.67 3.85
C GLY A 228 13.21 -10.98 4.07
N PRO A 229 14.12 -11.01 5.06
CA PRO A 229 14.81 -12.23 5.45
C PRO A 229 13.83 -13.21 6.10
N ALA A 230 13.98 -14.50 5.79
CA ALA A 230 13.08 -15.56 6.29
C ALA A 230 13.09 -15.70 7.83
N LYS A 231 14.17 -15.25 8.48
CA LYS A 231 14.34 -15.27 9.95
C LYS A 231 14.85 -13.91 10.40
N PRO A 232 14.51 -13.48 11.63
CA PRO A 232 15.04 -12.24 12.17
C PRO A 232 16.55 -12.33 12.34
N VAL A 233 17.23 -11.22 12.03
CA VAL A 233 18.65 -11.05 12.33
C VAL A 233 18.78 -10.37 13.69
N TRP A 234 19.65 -10.92 14.54
CA TRP A 234 19.94 -10.31 15.84
C TRP A 234 20.95 -9.18 15.64
N ILE A 235 20.49 -7.95 15.80
CA ILE A 235 21.33 -6.76 15.72
C ILE A 235 21.91 -6.49 17.12
N GLY A 236 23.24 -6.53 17.26
CA GLY A 236 23.90 -6.32 18.56
C GLY A 236 23.89 -4.85 19.00
N GLY A 237 23.73 -4.61 20.30
CA GLY A 237 23.92 -3.29 20.93
C GLY A 237 25.37 -3.00 21.32
N THR A 238 25.65 -1.79 21.83
CA THR A 238 27.00 -1.24 22.12
C THR A 238 27.51 -1.49 23.54
N GLY A 239 26.72 -2.13 24.39
CA GLY A 239 26.96 -2.53 25.78
C GLY A 239 26.18 -1.73 26.83
N THR A 240 25.15 -0.95 26.46
CA THR A 240 24.42 -0.06 27.39
C THR A 240 22.98 -0.50 27.66
N TYR A 241 22.23 0.09 28.60
CA TYR A 241 20.83 -0.30 28.92
C TYR A 241 19.89 -0.31 27.68
N VAL A 242 20.27 0.41 26.61
CA VAL A 242 19.62 0.42 25.29
C VAL A 242 19.80 -0.90 24.52
N ASP A 243 20.77 -1.73 24.89
CA ASP A 243 21.09 -3.02 24.28
C ASP A 243 20.01 -4.07 24.47
N LEU A 244 19.38 -4.15 25.64
CA LEU A 244 18.30 -5.11 25.85
C LEU A 244 17.06 -4.80 24.99
N LEU A 245 16.95 -3.56 24.49
CA LEU A 245 15.93 -3.12 23.55
C LEU A 245 16.42 -3.09 22.09
N THR A 246 17.73 -3.16 21.84
CA THR A 246 18.30 -3.17 20.47
C THR A 246 18.75 -4.56 20.02
N VAL A 247 19.01 -5.46 20.97
CA VAL A 247 19.31 -6.89 20.76
C VAL A 247 18.00 -7.67 20.65
N GLY A 248 17.76 -8.27 19.49
CA GLY A 248 16.57 -9.09 19.25
C GLY A 248 16.00 -8.95 17.86
N GLU A 249 14.91 -9.66 17.62
CA GLU A 249 14.17 -9.63 16.35
C GLU A 249 13.49 -8.27 16.13
N LYS A 250 13.64 -7.72 14.93
CA LYS A 250 13.11 -6.40 14.56
C LYS A 250 12.24 -6.52 13.31
N ARG A 251 11.06 -5.93 13.33
CA ARG A 251 10.21 -5.75 12.15
C ARG A 251 10.41 -4.37 11.58
N VAL A 252 10.25 -4.25 10.26
CA VAL A 252 10.35 -2.98 9.55
C VAL A 252 9.14 -2.09 9.87
N ILE A 253 9.38 -0.78 9.99
CA ILE A 253 8.34 0.25 9.96
C ILE A 253 8.69 1.33 8.92
N ARG A 254 7.67 1.93 8.32
CA ARG A 254 7.77 2.83 7.16
C ARG A 254 7.01 4.14 7.37
N GLY A 255 7.29 5.14 6.53
CA GLY A 255 6.49 6.37 6.41
C GLY A 255 6.91 7.55 7.27
N GLY A 256 7.62 7.34 8.38
CA GLY A 256 7.84 8.43 9.34
C GLY A 256 6.61 8.66 10.22
N SER A 257 6.60 9.71 11.02
CA SER A 257 5.43 10.03 11.86
C SER A 257 5.33 11.52 12.17
N TRP A 258 4.25 11.91 12.82
CA TRP A 258 3.98 13.30 13.21
C TRP A 258 5.06 13.92 14.10
N ILE A 259 5.84 13.13 14.85
CA ILE A 259 6.98 13.62 15.64
C ILE A 259 8.29 13.55 14.85
N ALA A 260 8.41 12.59 13.94
CA ALA A 260 9.66 12.24 13.32
C ALA A 260 10.12 13.36 12.34
N PRO A 261 11.43 13.62 12.23
CA PRO A 261 11.93 14.67 11.36
C PRO A 261 11.69 14.34 9.88
N GLU A 262 11.74 15.36 9.01
CA GLU A 262 11.54 15.26 7.56
C GLU A 262 12.27 14.06 6.92
N GLY A 263 13.53 13.83 7.29
CA GLY A 263 14.33 12.76 6.70
C GLY A 263 13.75 11.34 6.89
N THR A 264 12.86 11.15 7.87
CA THR A 264 12.15 9.88 8.08
C THR A 264 10.88 9.73 7.25
N ALA A 265 10.38 10.83 6.68
CA ALA A 265 9.20 10.88 5.85
C ALA A 265 9.48 10.55 4.37
N ARG A 266 10.76 10.32 4.01
CA ARG A 266 11.12 9.80 2.69
C ARG A 266 10.51 8.42 2.50
N ALA A 267 9.99 8.16 1.31
CA ALA A 267 9.37 6.89 0.96
C ALA A 267 10.36 5.71 0.96
N THR A 268 11.68 5.98 0.98
CA THR A 268 12.77 4.98 1.07
C THR A 268 13.24 4.73 2.49
N HIS A 269 12.95 5.64 3.43
CA HIS A 269 13.53 5.61 4.77
C HIS A 269 13.05 4.40 5.57
N ARG A 270 14.00 3.53 5.92
CA ARG A 270 13.74 2.30 6.66
C ARG A 270 13.95 2.57 8.14
N PHE A 271 13.01 2.13 8.94
CA PHE A 271 13.19 2.07 10.38
C PHE A 271 12.67 0.74 10.89
N TRP A 272 12.85 0.49 12.17
CA TRP A 272 12.56 -0.81 12.73
C TRP A 272 12.20 -0.70 14.19
N ASN A 273 11.46 -1.70 14.67
CA ASN A 273 11.17 -1.81 16.09
C ASN A 273 10.96 -3.28 16.49
N HIS A 274 11.03 -3.57 17.78
CA HIS A 274 10.73 -4.89 18.30
C HIS A 274 9.23 -5.20 18.07
N PRO A 275 8.85 -6.41 17.61
CA PRO A 275 7.46 -6.70 17.21
C PRO A 275 6.44 -6.57 18.35
N LEU A 276 6.84 -6.81 19.60
CA LEU A 276 6.00 -6.59 20.80
C LEU A 276 5.92 -5.12 21.23
N ASN A 277 6.73 -4.22 20.67
CA ASN A 277 6.71 -2.83 21.09
C ASN A 277 5.48 -2.14 20.51
N ASN A 278 4.56 -1.77 21.40
CA ASN A 278 3.36 -1.01 21.10
C ASN A 278 3.41 0.41 21.70
N SER A 279 4.55 0.82 22.27
CA SER A 279 4.69 2.07 23.03
C SER A 279 5.91 2.87 22.56
N TYR A 280 6.07 3.00 21.25
CA TYR A 280 6.99 3.96 20.67
C TYR A 280 6.25 5.29 20.56
N GLY A 281 6.46 6.21 21.50
CA GLY A 281 5.72 7.48 21.69
C GLY A 281 5.78 8.50 20.54
N VAL A 282 5.82 8.01 19.31
CA VAL A 282 5.94 8.73 18.05
C VAL A 282 4.76 8.46 17.11
N GLY A 283 3.75 7.68 17.52
CA GLY A 283 2.62 7.30 16.66
C GLY A 283 2.98 6.15 15.71
N LEU A 284 2.84 4.91 16.19
CA LEU A 284 3.08 3.68 15.42
C LEU A 284 1.74 2.97 15.18
N GLY A 285 1.32 2.94 13.92
CA GLY A 285 0.11 2.34 13.40
C GLY A 285 0.43 1.37 12.26
N PHE A 286 -0.48 1.27 11.29
CA PHE A 286 -0.37 0.37 10.15
C PHE A 286 -1.49 0.62 9.13
N ARG A 287 -1.31 0.04 7.93
CA ARG A 287 -2.36 -0.18 6.94
C ARG A 287 -2.33 -1.62 6.46
N CYS A 288 -3.42 -2.12 5.88
CA CYS A 288 -3.46 -3.48 5.36
C CYS A 288 -3.27 -3.51 3.83
N ALA A 289 -2.88 -4.68 3.34
CA ALA A 289 -2.82 -5.04 1.94
C ALA A 289 -3.48 -6.40 1.70
N LYS A 290 -3.75 -6.73 0.44
CA LYS A 290 -4.35 -7.99 0.01
C LYS A 290 -3.81 -8.34 -1.37
N THR A 291 -3.56 -9.62 -1.63
CA THR A 291 -3.26 -10.07 -3.00
C THR A 291 -4.43 -9.72 -3.92
N ALA A 292 -4.15 -9.15 -5.08
CA ALA A 292 -5.21 -8.78 -6.03
C ALA A 292 -5.86 -10.06 -6.58
N PRO A 293 -7.20 -10.09 -6.72
CA PRO A 293 -7.87 -11.15 -7.47
C PRO A 293 -7.31 -11.22 -8.90
N PRO A 294 -6.92 -12.40 -9.41
CA PRO A 294 -6.35 -12.53 -10.75
C PRO A 294 -7.31 -12.06 -11.85
N GLU A 295 -8.61 -12.03 -11.56
CA GLU A 295 -9.66 -11.51 -12.45
C GLU A 295 -9.46 -10.04 -12.80
N ILE A 296 -8.82 -9.23 -11.94
CA ILE A 296 -8.53 -7.82 -12.25
C ILE A 296 -7.53 -7.75 -13.41
N ASP A 297 -6.39 -8.43 -13.26
CA ASP A 297 -5.34 -8.44 -14.28
C ASP A 297 -5.82 -9.07 -15.59
N GLN A 298 -6.64 -10.12 -15.49
CA GLN A 298 -7.24 -10.76 -16.65
C GLN A 298 -8.18 -9.80 -17.39
N ARG A 299 -9.08 -9.10 -16.68
CA ARG A 299 -9.99 -8.11 -17.29
C ARG A 299 -9.23 -6.96 -17.95
N ILE A 300 -8.16 -6.47 -17.32
CA ILE A 300 -7.30 -5.43 -17.90
C ILE A 300 -6.65 -5.93 -19.20
N LYS A 301 -6.06 -7.13 -19.19
CA LYS A 301 -5.39 -7.73 -20.36
C LYS A 301 -6.38 -8.01 -21.50
N ASP A 302 -7.52 -8.62 -21.19
CA ASP A 302 -8.56 -8.95 -22.18
C ASP A 302 -9.10 -7.67 -22.84
N ALA A 303 -9.39 -6.64 -22.04
CA ALA A 303 -9.84 -5.35 -22.56
C ALA A 303 -8.77 -4.64 -23.42
N ALA A 304 -7.48 -4.72 -23.03
CA ALA A 304 -6.39 -4.18 -23.83
C ALA A 304 -6.24 -4.92 -25.17
N ILE A 305 -6.30 -6.25 -25.19
CA ILE A 305 -6.26 -7.06 -26.41
C ILE A 305 -7.43 -6.71 -27.33
N LEU A 306 -8.65 -6.64 -26.78
CA LEU A 306 -9.84 -6.23 -27.55
C LEU A 306 -9.69 -4.81 -28.10
N THR A 307 -9.11 -3.89 -27.34
CA THR A 307 -8.82 -2.54 -27.82
C THR A 307 -7.93 -2.58 -29.07
N TYR A 308 -6.84 -3.35 -29.04
CA TYR A 308 -5.96 -3.51 -30.21
C TYR A 308 -6.66 -4.17 -31.41
N VAL A 309 -7.51 -5.17 -31.15
CA VAL A 309 -8.31 -5.84 -32.21
C VAL A 309 -9.24 -4.84 -32.89
N GLU A 310 -9.99 -4.04 -32.11
CA GLU A 310 -10.92 -3.06 -32.68
C GLU A 310 -10.19 -1.91 -33.39
N MET A 311 -9.02 -1.47 -32.88
CA MET A 311 -8.16 -0.54 -33.60
C MET A 311 -7.70 -1.10 -34.95
N GLY A 312 -7.30 -2.38 -35.01
CA GLY A 312 -6.91 -3.04 -36.25
C GLY A 312 -8.06 -3.20 -37.26
N ARG A 313 -9.31 -3.15 -36.78
CA ARG A 313 -10.53 -3.14 -37.60
C ARG A 313 -11.03 -1.73 -37.93
N GLU A 314 -10.29 -0.70 -37.51
CA GLU A 314 -10.65 0.72 -37.64
C GLU A 314 -11.97 1.09 -36.91
N LEU A 315 -12.37 0.28 -35.93
CA LEU A 315 -13.55 0.48 -35.08
C LEU A 315 -13.16 1.27 -33.82
N PHE A 316 -12.78 2.53 -34.01
CA PHE A 316 -12.17 3.35 -32.95
C PHE A 316 -13.13 3.73 -31.80
N ALA A 317 -14.43 3.82 -32.07
CA ALA A 317 -15.42 4.10 -31.02
C ALA A 317 -15.57 2.90 -30.07
N GLU A 318 -15.58 1.69 -30.63
CA GLU A 318 -15.59 0.42 -29.91
C GLU A 318 -14.29 0.21 -29.13
N ALA A 319 -13.14 0.53 -29.76
CA ALA A 319 -11.84 0.52 -29.10
C ALA A 319 -11.80 1.47 -27.89
N GLN A 320 -12.41 2.66 -27.99
CA GLN A 320 -12.48 3.60 -26.88
C GLN A 320 -13.34 3.05 -25.72
N GLN A 321 -14.44 2.35 -26.02
CA GLN A 321 -15.29 1.73 -25.01
C GLN A 321 -14.59 0.59 -24.28
N THR A 322 -13.91 -0.31 -25.01
CA THR A 322 -13.17 -1.43 -24.40
C THR A 322 -12.00 -0.93 -23.57
N LEU A 323 -11.27 0.09 -24.05
CA LEU A 323 -10.19 0.73 -23.30
C LEU A 323 -10.69 1.37 -22.00
N ALA A 324 -11.87 2.00 -22.02
CA ALA A 324 -12.46 2.60 -20.82
C ALA A 324 -12.74 1.56 -19.72
N LEU A 325 -13.05 0.31 -20.08
CA LEU A 325 -13.22 -0.78 -19.11
C LEU A 325 -11.90 -1.13 -18.40
N ALA A 326 -10.78 -1.18 -19.14
CA ALA A 326 -9.46 -1.44 -18.56
C ALA A 326 -9.03 -0.29 -17.62
N LEU A 327 -9.24 0.95 -18.06
CA LEU A 327 -8.90 2.14 -17.28
C LEU A 327 -9.81 2.37 -16.08
N ALA A 328 -11.00 1.78 -16.05
CA ALA A 328 -11.84 1.79 -14.85
C ALA A 328 -11.22 0.96 -13.72
N LEU A 329 -10.40 -0.04 -14.05
CA LEU A 329 -9.68 -0.90 -13.08
C LEU A 329 -8.29 -0.33 -12.73
N ASP A 330 -7.55 0.16 -13.73
CA ASP A 330 -6.24 0.80 -13.55
C ASP A 330 -6.21 2.18 -14.24
N PRO A 331 -6.75 3.23 -13.60
CA PRO A 331 -6.90 4.56 -14.22
C PRO A 331 -5.59 5.26 -14.58
N LYS A 332 -4.49 4.85 -13.93
CA LYS A 332 -3.17 5.48 -14.06
C LYS A 332 -2.17 4.60 -14.82
N ASN A 333 -2.65 3.56 -15.52
CA ASN A 333 -1.83 2.72 -16.36
C ASN A 333 -1.30 3.52 -17.56
N ARG A 334 0.04 3.64 -17.68
CA ARG A 334 0.69 4.43 -18.74
C ARG A 334 0.42 3.86 -20.13
N GLU A 335 0.53 2.54 -20.28
CA GLU A 335 0.33 1.89 -21.58
C GLU A 335 -1.10 2.08 -22.10
N LEU A 336 -2.10 1.96 -21.21
CA LEU A 336 -3.50 2.20 -21.57
C LEU A 336 -3.80 3.67 -21.86
N LEU A 337 -3.13 4.59 -21.15
CA LEU A 337 -3.24 6.03 -21.39
C LEU A 337 -2.64 6.43 -22.74
N ASP A 338 -1.48 5.87 -23.10
CA ASP A 338 -0.85 6.08 -24.41
C ASP A 338 -1.72 5.52 -25.53
N LEU A 339 -2.31 4.33 -25.33
CA LEU A 339 -3.26 3.74 -26.27
C LEU A 339 -4.48 4.64 -26.50
N ARG A 340 -4.99 5.29 -25.45
CA ARG A 340 -6.09 6.25 -25.55
C ARG A 340 -5.74 7.41 -26.47
N GLN A 341 -4.53 7.96 -26.33
CA GLN A 341 -4.07 9.06 -27.18
C GLN A 341 -3.98 8.63 -28.64
N LEU A 342 -3.51 7.41 -28.92
CA LEU A 342 -3.44 6.86 -30.27
C LEU A 342 -4.83 6.70 -30.92
N ILE A 343 -5.82 6.21 -30.17
CA ILE A 343 -7.21 6.11 -30.64
C ILE A 343 -7.76 7.51 -30.96
N GLU A 344 -7.62 8.47 -30.03
CA GLU A 344 -8.09 9.85 -30.22
C GLU A 344 -7.45 10.54 -31.43
N GLN A 345 -6.17 10.28 -31.69
CA GLN A 345 -5.48 10.78 -32.89
C GLN A 345 -6.01 10.12 -34.17
N SER A 346 -6.33 8.82 -34.12
CA SER A 346 -6.82 8.07 -35.28
C SER A 346 -8.24 8.49 -35.67
N MET A 347 -9.10 8.80 -34.69
CA MET A 347 -10.44 9.35 -34.92
C MET A 347 -10.44 10.76 -35.53
N LYS A 348 -9.34 11.51 -35.41
CA LYS A 348 -9.19 12.87 -35.98
C LYS A 348 -8.64 12.85 -37.41
N ARG A 349 -8.17 11.70 -37.92
CA ARG A 349 -7.68 11.60 -39.29
C ARG A 349 -8.88 11.49 -40.24
N PRO A 350 -8.96 12.35 -41.27
CA PRO A 350 -10.12 12.47 -42.15
C PRO A 350 -10.32 11.29 -43.07
#